data_AF-A0A7C9AQS0-F1
#
_entry.id   AF-A0A7C9AQS0-F1
#
_cell.length_a   1.000
_cell.length_b   1.000
_cell.length_c   1.000
_cell.angle_alpha   90.00
_cell.angle_beta   90.00
_cell.angle_gamma   90.00
#
_symmetry.space_group_name_H-M   'P 1'
#
loop_
_entity.id
_entity.type
_entity.pdbx_description
1 polymer ?
#
loop_
_entity_poly.entity_id
_entity_poly.type
_entity_poly.pdbx_seq_one_letter_code
_entity_poly.pdbx_strand_id
1 'polypeptide(L)'
;MFSFLVILLVCSRLSLEASSFSAGSRSLLRSLVDDGGVGYFPDVAVELNDTNFNDVLRETPASFAIVEFFAHWCPACRNYKPHYEKVARVFNGPTAAHPGIILMTRVDCALKTNSKLCDRFSVDRYPMLLWGQPRKFASVSSWDGKDGEIESINDGRTAERLLDWINKKLKSSYGLKDEKYEHEHLQANASDPGQIARAIYDVEEATSVAFDIILGHKMIKAGTRASLIRFLQLLVAHHPSRRCRKGGAEILVSFDDLYPSKIVTTNEEKGLSEKAKTALQSIQICGEEVPRGYWMFCRGSRNDTRGFSCGLWVLFHSISVRIEDEEAHMAFTSICDFIHNFFICEECRQHFYKMCSSVSNPFNKTRDFALWLWSAHNKVNKRLMNEESGMGTGDPKYPKTIWPPKQLCPACYIQLKPKINESIETNWNKDEVFKFLASYYGNMLVSLIASDDTPTNKTVQHAHSEEIMAPNAVVVPIGAALAIALASCAFGALACFWRSRQKSRKYRYLHSLKNI
;
A
#
# COMPACT_ATOMS: atom_id res chain seq x y z
N MET A 1 -10.53 49.70 -73.64
CA MET A 1 -11.97 49.93 -73.95
C MET A 1 -12.76 48.80 -73.32
N PHE A 2 -13.64 49.15 -72.37
CA PHE A 2 -14.77 48.37 -71.80
C PHE A 2 -14.47 47.04 -71.08
N SER A 3 -15.07 46.68 -69.95
CA SER A 3 -15.84 47.38 -68.92
C SER A 3 -16.13 46.35 -67.80
N PHE A 4 -16.05 46.80 -66.55
CA PHE A 4 -16.88 46.47 -65.39
C PHE A 4 -17.48 45.05 -65.22
N LEU A 5 -17.17 44.39 -64.10
CA LEU A 5 -18.12 44.35 -62.98
C LEU A 5 -17.44 44.03 -61.64
N VAL A 6 -17.81 44.84 -60.65
CA VAL A 6 -17.44 44.81 -59.24
C VAL A 6 -18.40 43.89 -58.48
N ILE A 7 -17.90 42.99 -57.63
CA ILE A 7 -18.57 42.63 -56.37
C ILE A 7 -17.52 42.50 -55.26
N LEU A 8 -17.66 43.38 -54.26
CA LEU A 8 -16.95 43.40 -52.99
C LEU A 8 -17.30 42.17 -52.14
N LEU A 9 -16.30 41.56 -51.51
CA LEU A 9 -16.43 41.04 -50.14
C LEU A 9 -15.08 41.21 -49.41
N VAL A 10 -15.14 41.94 -48.31
CA VAL A 10 -14.04 42.34 -47.44
C VAL A 10 -13.53 41.10 -46.68
N CYS A 11 -12.24 40.76 -46.85
CA CYS A 11 -11.51 39.93 -45.90
C CYS A 11 -10.31 40.73 -45.36
N SER A 12 -10.46 41.23 -44.14
CA SER A 12 -9.39 41.83 -43.34
C SER A 12 -8.37 40.75 -43.00
N ARG A 13 -7.13 40.93 -43.47
CA ARG A 13 -5.96 40.17 -43.00
C ARG A 13 -5.37 40.86 -41.76
N LEU A 14 -5.16 40.09 -40.70
CA LEU A 14 -4.11 40.35 -39.72
C LEU A 14 -3.27 39.08 -39.61
N SER A 15 -2.01 39.22 -39.98
CA SER A 15 -0.97 38.19 -39.96
C SER A 15 -0.53 37.92 -38.53
N LEU A 16 -0.46 36.65 -38.13
CA LEU A 16 0.35 36.21 -36.99
C LEU A 16 1.48 35.31 -37.50
N GLU A 17 2.68 35.62 -37.05
CA GLU A 17 3.93 34.96 -37.39
C GLU A 17 3.96 33.50 -36.92
N ALA A 18 4.53 32.66 -37.78
CA ALA A 18 4.84 31.27 -37.51
C ALA A 18 6.27 31.14 -37.00
N SER A 19 6.46 30.39 -35.91
CA SER A 19 7.73 29.72 -35.65
C SER A 19 7.47 28.33 -35.06
N SER A 20 8.05 27.36 -35.76
CA SER A 20 7.93 25.91 -35.68
C SER A 20 8.27 25.30 -34.32
N PHE A 21 7.38 24.45 -33.80
CA PHE A 21 7.68 23.49 -32.75
C PHE A 21 7.79 22.07 -33.33
N SER A 22 8.91 21.43 -33.03
CA SER A 22 9.26 20.03 -33.31
C SER A 22 8.26 19.07 -32.67
N ALA A 23 7.79 18.10 -33.46
CA ALA A 23 6.88 17.04 -33.05
C ALA A 23 7.55 16.07 -32.05
N GLY A 24 6.98 16.00 -30.84
CA GLY A 24 7.20 14.94 -29.85
C GLY A 24 5.84 14.42 -29.39
N SER A 25 5.65 13.12 -29.48
CA SER A 25 4.39 12.36 -29.47
C SER A 25 3.38 12.77 -28.39
N ARG A 26 2.35 13.53 -28.80
CA ARG A 26 1.01 13.56 -28.21
C ARG A 26 -0.01 13.29 -29.32
N SER A 27 -0.47 12.06 -29.41
CA SER A 27 -1.72 11.61 -30.05
C SER A 27 -1.70 10.10 -29.85
N LEU A 28 -2.65 9.50 -29.14
CA LEU A 28 -3.93 9.10 -29.72
C LEU A 28 -5.05 9.30 -28.71
N LEU A 29 -5.68 10.48 -28.72
CA LEU A 29 -6.95 10.74 -28.04
C LEU A 29 -7.73 11.81 -28.82
N ARG A 30 -8.11 11.45 -30.06
CA ARG A 30 -9.35 11.87 -30.76
C ARG A 30 -9.28 11.43 -32.23
N SER A 31 -10.14 10.49 -32.61
CA SER A 31 -10.85 10.59 -33.88
C SER A 31 -12.12 9.71 -33.87
N LEU A 32 -13.25 10.43 -33.99
CA LEU A 32 -14.52 10.04 -34.59
C LEU A 32 -15.42 9.03 -33.84
N VAL A 33 -16.35 9.63 -33.09
CA VAL A 33 -17.73 9.16 -33.03
C VAL A 33 -18.31 9.28 -34.45
N ASP A 34 -18.66 8.15 -35.05
CA ASP A 34 -19.66 8.07 -36.11
C ASP A 34 -20.63 6.93 -35.76
N ASP A 35 -21.88 7.16 -36.15
CA ASP A 35 -23.12 6.65 -35.58
C ASP A 35 -23.39 5.16 -35.91
N GLY A 36 -23.95 4.41 -34.94
CA GLY A 36 -24.56 3.09 -35.18
C GLY A 36 -23.95 1.87 -34.45
N GLY A 37 -24.32 1.65 -33.18
CA GLY A 37 -24.53 0.32 -32.59
C GLY A 37 -23.33 -0.46 -32.02
N VAL A 38 -23.43 -0.81 -30.73
CA VAL A 38 -22.56 -1.66 -29.88
C VAL A 38 -21.37 -0.91 -29.22
N GLY A 39 -21.58 -0.45 -27.99
CA GLY A 39 -20.55 0.21 -27.17
C GLY A 39 -19.40 -0.73 -26.81
N TYR A 40 -18.19 -0.39 -27.25
CA TYR A 40 -16.96 -1.11 -26.93
C TYR A 40 -16.46 -0.65 -25.54
N PHE A 41 -16.74 -1.45 -24.51
CA PHE A 41 -16.14 -1.26 -23.18
C PHE A 41 -14.70 -1.79 -23.21
N PRO A 42 -13.73 -1.10 -22.58
CA PRO A 42 -12.36 -1.62 -22.48
C PRO A 42 -12.34 -2.95 -21.72
N ASP A 43 -11.34 -3.79 -22.04
CA ASP A 43 -11.07 -5.03 -21.34
C ASP A 43 -10.55 -4.73 -19.93
N VAL A 44 -10.98 -5.51 -18.94
CA VAL A 44 -10.61 -5.35 -17.52
C VAL A 44 -9.98 -6.60 -16.94
N ALA A 45 -10.04 -7.73 -17.65
CA ALA A 45 -9.23 -8.89 -17.29
C ALA A 45 -7.74 -8.59 -17.50
N VAL A 46 -6.89 -9.08 -16.59
CA VAL A 46 -5.45 -8.84 -16.65
C VAL A 46 -4.80 -9.81 -17.63
N GLU A 47 -4.11 -9.28 -18.64
CA GLU A 47 -3.36 -10.09 -19.60
C GLU A 47 -2.00 -10.50 -19.00
N LEU A 48 -1.78 -11.81 -18.95
CA LEU A 48 -0.58 -12.44 -18.43
C LEU A 48 0.24 -13.09 -19.56
N ASN A 49 1.54 -13.17 -19.34
CA ASN A 49 2.51 -13.79 -20.22
C ASN A 49 3.66 -14.40 -19.40
N ASP A 50 4.57 -15.12 -20.05
CA ASP A 50 5.69 -15.81 -19.38
C ASP A 50 6.56 -14.89 -18.49
N THR A 51 6.62 -13.59 -18.78
CA THR A 51 7.46 -12.64 -18.02
C THR A 51 6.78 -12.05 -16.79
N ASN A 52 5.45 -11.96 -16.75
CA ASN A 52 4.72 -11.33 -15.63
C ASN A 52 3.84 -12.29 -14.83
N PHE A 53 3.59 -13.51 -15.34
CA PHE A 53 2.62 -14.45 -14.76
C PHE A 53 2.87 -14.70 -13.27
N ASN A 54 4.11 -15.05 -12.91
CA ASN A 54 4.45 -15.40 -11.53
C ASN A 54 4.45 -14.18 -10.60
N ASP A 55 4.79 -12.99 -11.09
CA ASP A 55 4.89 -11.79 -10.25
C ASP A 55 3.48 -11.29 -9.91
N VAL A 56 2.65 -11.08 -10.92
CA VAL A 56 1.24 -10.67 -10.75
C VAL A 56 0.47 -11.62 -9.84
N LEU A 57 0.67 -12.94 -10.00
CA LEU A 57 -0.02 -13.93 -9.18
C LEU A 57 0.57 -14.11 -7.77
N ARG A 58 1.82 -13.72 -7.52
CA ARG A 58 2.39 -13.69 -6.16
C ARG A 58 1.97 -12.45 -5.38
N GLU A 59 1.87 -11.34 -6.08
CA GLU A 59 1.68 -10.01 -5.50
C GLU A 59 0.21 -9.59 -5.39
N THR A 60 -0.67 -10.23 -6.16
CA THR A 60 -2.10 -9.92 -6.16
C THR A 60 -2.74 -10.12 -4.77
N PRO A 61 -3.63 -9.20 -4.37
CA PRO A 61 -4.42 -9.34 -3.16
C PRO A 61 -5.46 -10.45 -3.18
N ALA A 62 -5.84 -10.89 -4.37
CA ALA A 62 -7.06 -11.63 -4.56
C ALA A 62 -7.00 -12.97 -3.82
N SER A 63 -8.11 -13.35 -3.18
CA SER A 63 -8.19 -14.63 -2.49
C SER A 63 -8.06 -15.81 -3.47
N PHE A 64 -8.54 -15.59 -4.70
CA PHE A 64 -8.53 -16.57 -5.77
C PHE A 64 -8.17 -15.91 -7.11
N ALA A 65 -7.73 -16.70 -8.06
CA ALA A 65 -7.57 -16.29 -9.45
C ALA A 65 -8.34 -17.23 -10.38
N ILE A 66 -8.84 -16.67 -11.48
CA ILE A 66 -9.25 -17.42 -12.65
C ILE A 66 -8.31 -17.07 -13.78
N VAL A 67 -7.69 -18.08 -14.39
CA VAL A 67 -6.83 -17.92 -15.57
C VAL A 67 -7.54 -18.50 -16.78
N GLU A 68 -7.86 -17.67 -17.77
CA GLU A 68 -8.28 -18.10 -19.09
C GLU A 68 -7.06 -18.32 -20.00
N PHE A 69 -6.78 -19.56 -20.36
CA PHE A 69 -5.86 -19.89 -21.43
C PHE A 69 -6.62 -19.92 -22.75
N PHE A 70 -6.22 -19.08 -23.70
CA PHE A 70 -6.91 -18.89 -24.97
C PHE A 70 -5.94 -18.78 -26.15
N ALA A 71 -6.49 -18.70 -27.36
CA ALA A 71 -5.74 -18.38 -28.57
C ALA A 71 -6.45 -17.25 -29.33
N HIS A 72 -5.76 -16.15 -29.65
CA HIS A 72 -6.37 -14.99 -30.32
C HIS A 72 -7.02 -15.33 -31.69
N TRP A 73 -6.47 -16.31 -32.41
CA TRP A 73 -7.00 -16.76 -33.70
C TRP A 73 -8.19 -17.73 -33.57
N CYS A 74 -8.49 -18.25 -32.38
CA CYS A 74 -9.57 -19.20 -32.17
C CYS A 74 -10.94 -18.50 -32.15
N PRO A 75 -11.88 -18.85 -33.05
CA PRO A 75 -13.21 -18.24 -33.08
C PRO A 75 -14.00 -18.42 -31.77
N ALA A 76 -13.87 -19.59 -31.11
CA ALA A 76 -14.55 -19.84 -29.84
C ALA A 76 -14.05 -18.91 -28.72
N CYS A 77 -12.73 -18.66 -28.65
CA CYS A 77 -12.13 -17.73 -27.70
C CYS A 77 -12.58 -16.29 -27.95
N ARG A 78 -12.61 -15.86 -29.21
CA ARG A 78 -13.08 -14.51 -29.56
C ARG A 78 -14.55 -14.30 -29.18
N ASN A 79 -15.39 -15.31 -29.38
CA ASN A 79 -16.81 -15.25 -28.99
C ASN A 79 -17.00 -15.32 -27.47
N TYR A 80 -16.10 -15.99 -26.76
CA TYR A 80 -16.17 -16.13 -25.30
C TYR A 80 -15.65 -14.88 -24.56
N LYS A 81 -14.66 -14.17 -25.12
CA LYS A 81 -14.05 -12.98 -24.50
C LYS A 81 -15.08 -11.99 -23.93
N PRO A 82 -16.14 -11.56 -24.66
CA PRO A 82 -17.15 -10.64 -24.10
C PRO A 82 -17.85 -11.18 -22.83
N HIS A 83 -18.07 -12.49 -22.74
CA HIS A 83 -18.65 -13.13 -21.56
C HIS A 83 -17.66 -13.13 -20.39
N TYR A 84 -16.40 -13.48 -20.65
CA TYR A 84 -15.35 -13.45 -19.64
C TYR A 84 -15.15 -12.03 -19.08
N GLU A 85 -15.09 -11.03 -19.97
CA GLU A 85 -14.98 -9.61 -19.59
C GLU A 85 -16.19 -9.11 -18.79
N LYS A 86 -17.39 -9.62 -19.06
CA LYS A 86 -18.60 -9.29 -18.28
C LYS A 86 -18.47 -9.73 -16.82
N VAL A 87 -17.90 -10.91 -16.57
CA VAL A 87 -17.59 -11.39 -15.22
C VAL A 87 -16.36 -10.68 -14.65
N ALA A 88 -15.34 -10.42 -15.48
CA ALA A 88 -14.17 -9.66 -15.06
C ALA A 88 -14.55 -8.29 -14.51
N ARG A 89 -15.52 -7.59 -15.09
CA ARG A 89 -16.02 -6.31 -14.55
C ARG A 89 -16.68 -6.41 -13.17
N VAL A 90 -17.07 -7.60 -12.73
CA VAL A 90 -17.61 -7.80 -11.37
C VAL A 90 -16.49 -7.77 -10.33
N PHE A 91 -15.28 -8.24 -10.69
CA PHE A 91 -14.18 -8.48 -9.74
C PHE A 91 -12.90 -7.67 -10.01
N ASN A 92 -12.71 -7.18 -11.23
CA ASN A 92 -11.52 -6.44 -11.66
C ASN A 92 -11.85 -4.97 -11.96
N GLY A 93 -10.85 -4.14 -11.71
CA GLY A 93 -10.88 -2.73 -12.08
C GLY A 93 -11.55 -1.83 -11.03
N PRO A 94 -11.41 -0.50 -11.19
CA PRO A 94 -11.82 0.49 -10.19
C PRO A 94 -13.34 0.61 -10.03
N THR A 95 -14.12 0.10 -10.99
CA THR A 95 -15.59 0.14 -11.01
C THR A 95 -16.23 -1.20 -10.67
N ALA A 96 -15.43 -2.23 -10.34
CA ALA A 96 -15.99 -3.53 -10.00
C ALA A 96 -16.81 -3.47 -8.71
N ALA A 97 -17.87 -4.28 -8.66
CA ALA A 97 -18.73 -4.38 -7.49
C ALA A 97 -18.08 -5.15 -6.33
N HIS A 98 -17.33 -6.21 -6.66
CA HIS A 98 -16.66 -7.10 -5.68
C HIS A 98 -15.14 -7.25 -5.89
N PRO A 99 -14.34 -6.17 -5.90
CA PRO A 99 -12.91 -6.29 -6.14
C PRO A 99 -12.14 -7.03 -5.05
N GLY A 100 -10.97 -7.56 -5.42
CA GLY A 100 -10.06 -8.24 -4.49
C GLY A 100 -10.52 -9.61 -3.99
N ILE A 101 -11.67 -10.11 -4.47
CA ILE A 101 -12.10 -11.49 -4.20
C ILE A 101 -11.45 -12.45 -5.20
N ILE A 102 -11.59 -12.15 -6.49
CA ILE A 102 -11.10 -12.96 -7.60
C ILE A 102 -10.31 -12.08 -8.54
N LEU A 103 -9.08 -12.46 -8.87
CA LEU A 103 -8.34 -11.87 -9.97
C LEU A 103 -8.71 -12.60 -11.26
N MET A 104 -9.37 -11.90 -12.17
CA MET A 104 -9.71 -12.43 -13.50
C MET A 104 -8.55 -12.14 -14.47
N THR A 105 -7.95 -13.19 -15.04
CA THR A 105 -6.71 -13.12 -15.84
C THR A 105 -6.79 -13.95 -17.10
N ARG A 106 -5.97 -13.63 -18.10
CA ARG A 106 -6.00 -14.27 -19.42
C ARG A 106 -4.58 -14.46 -19.95
N VAL A 107 -4.32 -15.56 -20.65
CA VAL A 107 -3.03 -15.90 -21.27
C VAL A 107 -3.27 -16.35 -22.71
N ASP A 108 -2.66 -15.65 -23.67
CA ASP A 108 -2.71 -16.03 -25.08
C ASP A 108 -1.64 -17.08 -25.40
N CYS A 109 -2.04 -18.35 -25.47
CA CYS A 109 -1.18 -19.48 -25.79
C CYS A 109 -0.81 -19.57 -27.27
N ALA A 110 -1.42 -18.76 -28.15
CA ALA A 110 -0.99 -18.70 -29.55
C ALA A 110 0.32 -17.91 -29.74
N LEU A 111 0.73 -17.14 -28.74
CA LEU A 111 2.02 -16.46 -28.75
C LEU A 111 3.14 -17.41 -28.35
N LYS A 112 4.18 -17.49 -29.18
CA LYS A 112 5.35 -18.36 -28.94
C LYS A 112 6.05 -18.09 -27.60
N THR A 113 5.98 -16.86 -27.11
CA THR A 113 6.51 -16.48 -25.79
C THR A 113 5.82 -17.22 -24.65
N ASN A 114 4.55 -17.60 -24.83
CA ASN A 114 3.72 -18.22 -23.80
C ASN A 114 3.69 -19.76 -23.91
N SER A 115 4.36 -20.38 -24.88
CA SER A 115 4.30 -21.83 -25.10
C SER A 115 4.71 -22.62 -23.84
N LYS A 116 5.83 -22.25 -23.20
CA LYS A 116 6.29 -22.91 -21.95
C LYS A 116 5.29 -22.74 -20.81
N LEU A 117 4.68 -21.56 -20.71
CA LEU A 117 3.67 -21.27 -19.69
C LEU A 117 2.41 -22.11 -19.92
N CYS A 118 1.94 -22.26 -21.15
CA CYS A 118 0.77 -23.07 -21.45
C CYS A 118 1.06 -24.58 -21.33
N ASP A 119 2.26 -25.04 -21.68
CA ASP A 119 2.72 -26.41 -21.46
C ASP A 119 2.78 -26.74 -19.95
N ARG A 120 3.26 -25.79 -19.14
CA ARG A 120 3.30 -25.90 -17.66
C ARG A 120 1.93 -26.18 -17.05
N PHE A 121 0.85 -25.72 -17.66
CA PHE A 121 -0.53 -25.95 -17.21
C PHE A 121 -1.27 -27.00 -18.04
N SER A 122 -0.56 -27.83 -18.80
CA SER A 122 -1.13 -28.90 -19.64
C SER A 122 -2.34 -28.42 -20.46
N VAL A 123 -2.24 -27.22 -21.05
CA VAL A 123 -3.34 -26.61 -21.80
C VAL A 123 -3.57 -27.42 -23.08
N ASP A 124 -4.68 -28.16 -23.12
CA ASP A 124 -5.01 -29.08 -24.21
C ASP A 124 -6.15 -28.60 -25.12
N ARG A 125 -6.85 -27.53 -24.72
CA ARG A 125 -8.02 -26.98 -25.42
C ARG A 125 -8.19 -25.49 -25.15
N TYR A 126 -8.91 -24.81 -26.04
CA TYR A 126 -9.21 -23.39 -25.91
C TYR A 126 -10.72 -23.08 -26.01
N PRO A 127 -11.24 -22.11 -25.22
CA PRO A 127 -10.61 -21.57 -24.03
C PRO A 127 -10.60 -22.62 -22.91
N MET A 128 -9.59 -22.58 -22.05
CA MET A 128 -9.48 -23.40 -20.85
C MET A 128 -9.41 -22.48 -19.63
N LEU A 129 -10.20 -22.79 -18.60
CA LEU A 129 -10.32 -21.97 -17.41
C LEU A 129 -9.81 -22.75 -16.21
N LEU A 130 -8.87 -22.18 -15.47
CA LEU A 130 -8.39 -22.73 -14.21
C LEU A 130 -8.73 -21.78 -13.05
N TRP A 131 -9.16 -22.35 -11.93
CA TRP A 131 -9.41 -21.68 -10.67
C TRP A 131 -8.43 -22.15 -9.60
N GLY A 132 -7.95 -21.25 -8.76
CA GLY A 132 -7.09 -21.62 -7.65
C GLY A 132 -6.64 -20.41 -6.84
N GLN A 133 -5.82 -20.64 -5.82
CA GLN A 133 -5.14 -19.55 -5.13
C GLN A 133 -4.05 -18.96 -6.05
N PRO A 134 -3.92 -17.62 -6.16
CA PRO A 134 -2.94 -17.01 -7.06
C PRO A 134 -1.51 -17.53 -6.85
N ARG A 135 -1.09 -17.65 -5.59
CA ARG A 135 0.25 -18.15 -5.23
C ARG A 135 0.51 -19.59 -5.68
N LYS A 136 -0.52 -20.43 -5.77
CA LYS A 136 -0.39 -21.81 -6.26
C LYS A 136 -0.16 -21.86 -7.76
N PHE A 137 -0.82 -20.99 -8.52
CA PHE A 137 -0.49 -20.81 -9.93
C PHE A 137 0.98 -20.37 -10.09
N ALA A 138 1.46 -19.46 -9.26
CA ALA A 138 2.84 -18.98 -9.37
C ALA A 138 3.90 -20.03 -8.96
N SER A 139 3.60 -20.94 -8.03
CA SER A 139 4.57 -21.91 -7.49
C SER A 139 4.60 -23.26 -8.19
N VAL A 140 3.52 -23.65 -8.88
CA VAL A 140 3.45 -24.93 -9.61
C VAL A 140 4.51 -25.00 -10.69
N SER A 141 5.33 -26.06 -10.74
CA SER A 141 6.32 -26.25 -11.82
C SER A 141 5.72 -26.92 -13.05
N SER A 142 4.74 -27.81 -12.84
CA SER A 142 3.94 -28.47 -13.88
C SER A 142 2.62 -28.93 -13.24
N TRP A 143 1.49 -28.65 -13.89
CA TRP A 143 0.16 -29.10 -13.45
C TRP A 143 -0.39 -30.13 -14.42
N ASP A 144 -0.84 -31.28 -13.89
CA ASP A 144 -1.28 -32.45 -14.66
C ASP A 144 -2.80 -32.72 -14.55
N GLY A 145 -3.55 -31.79 -13.95
CA GLY A 145 -4.99 -31.92 -13.74
C GLY A 145 -5.41 -32.66 -12.46
N LYS A 146 -4.47 -33.13 -11.62
CA LYS A 146 -4.77 -33.89 -10.40
C LYS A 146 -4.50 -33.14 -9.09
N ASP A 147 -4.02 -31.91 -9.19
CA ASP A 147 -3.80 -31.05 -8.03
C ASP A 147 -5.13 -30.53 -7.48
N GLY A 148 -5.44 -30.84 -6.21
CA GLY A 148 -6.67 -30.39 -5.55
C GLY A 148 -6.73 -28.89 -5.28
N GLU A 149 -5.61 -28.18 -5.44
CA GLU A 149 -5.49 -26.74 -5.18
C GLU A 149 -5.77 -25.86 -6.43
N ILE A 150 -5.62 -26.44 -7.63
CA ILE A 150 -5.95 -25.79 -8.92
C ILE A 150 -6.97 -26.66 -9.67
N GLU A 151 -8.16 -26.10 -9.89
CA GLU A 151 -9.30 -26.82 -10.47
C GLU A 151 -9.67 -26.29 -11.86
N SER A 152 -9.98 -27.20 -12.79
CA SER A 152 -10.50 -26.85 -14.11
C SER A 152 -11.99 -26.47 -14.06
N ILE A 153 -12.36 -25.32 -14.60
CA ILE A 153 -13.75 -24.88 -14.75
C ILE A 153 -14.28 -25.34 -16.11
N ASN A 154 -15.07 -26.41 -16.12
CA ASN A 154 -15.55 -27.03 -17.38
C ASN A 154 -16.83 -26.40 -17.95
N ASP A 155 -17.70 -25.84 -17.10
CA ASP A 155 -19.02 -25.31 -17.51
C ASP A 155 -19.09 -23.77 -17.52
N GLY A 156 -17.95 -23.06 -17.56
CA GLY A 156 -17.90 -21.59 -17.51
C GLY A 156 -18.13 -20.87 -18.84
N ARG A 157 -18.85 -21.46 -19.81
CA ARG A 157 -18.87 -21.00 -21.22
C ARG A 157 -19.69 -19.74 -21.52
N THR A 158 -20.46 -19.24 -20.55
CA THR A 158 -21.12 -17.92 -20.62
C THR A 158 -20.84 -17.16 -19.33
N ALA A 159 -21.14 -15.86 -19.32
CA ALA A 159 -20.93 -15.01 -18.15
C ALA A 159 -21.77 -15.49 -16.96
N GLU A 160 -23.02 -15.87 -17.23
CA GLU A 160 -23.98 -16.36 -16.24
C GLU A 160 -23.47 -17.69 -15.64
N ARG A 161 -23.06 -18.65 -16.47
CA ARG A 161 -22.55 -19.94 -15.97
C ARG A 161 -21.25 -19.82 -15.20
N LEU A 162 -20.34 -18.95 -15.65
CA LEU A 162 -19.09 -18.70 -14.93
C LEU A 162 -19.37 -18.06 -13.57
N LEU A 163 -20.26 -17.07 -13.51
CA LEU A 163 -20.63 -16.43 -12.24
C LEU A 163 -21.37 -17.38 -11.29
N ASP A 164 -22.26 -18.23 -11.82
CA ASP A 164 -22.95 -19.26 -11.03
C ASP A 164 -21.96 -20.27 -10.46
N TRP A 165 -20.96 -20.67 -11.25
CA TRP A 165 -19.89 -21.55 -10.78
C TRP A 165 -19.11 -20.89 -9.64
N ILE A 166 -18.73 -19.62 -9.79
CA ILE A 166 -18.05 -18.84 -8.76
C ILE A 166 -18.89 -18.77 -7.48
N ASN A 167 -20.17 -18.41 -7.61
CA ASN A 167 -21.11 -18.31 -6.51
C ASN A 167 -21.25 -19.63 -5.75
N LYS A 168 -21.35 -20.75 -6.48
CA LYS A 168 -21.37 -22.09 -5.87
C LYS A 168 -20.06 -22.41 -5.15
N LYS A 169 -18.91 -22.10 -5.75
CA LYS A 169 -17.59 -22.36 -5.20
C LYS A 169 -17.35 -21.58 -3.90
N LEU A 170 -17.77 -20.32 -3.87
CA LEU A 170 -17.59 -19.39 -2.75
C LEU A 170 -18.76 -19.35 -1.77
N LYS A 171 -19.85 -20.10 -2.02
CA LYS A 171 -21.12 -19.98 -1.28
C LYS A 171 -21.60 -18.52 -1.18
N SER A 172 -21.56 -17.82 -2.31
CA SER A 172 -21.86 -16.38 -2.46
C SER A 172 -22.99 -16.15 -3.47
N SER A 173 -23.36 -14.88 -3.71
CA SER A 173 -24.48 -14.50 -4.60
C SER A 173 -24.20 -13.23 -5.42
N TYR A 174 -23.07 -13.18 -6.11
CA TYR A 174 -22.70 -12.08 -7.01
C TYR A 174 -23.59 -12.08 -8.26
N GLY A 175 -23.91 -10.89 -8.79
CA GLY A 175 -24.65 -10.67 -10.03
C GLY A 175 -23.83 -9.94 -11.11
N LEU A 176 -24.24 -10.10 -12.37
CA LEU A 176 -23.57 -9.44 -13.52
C LEU A 176 -23.95 -7.97 -13.69
N LYS A 177 -25.01 -7.53 -13.02
CA LYS A 177 -25.48 -6.14 -12.99
C LYS A 177 -25.16 -5.46 -11.67
N ASP A 178 -24.31 -6.10 -10.88
CA ASP A 178 -23.81 -5.57 -9.64
C ASP A 178 -23.10 -4.25 -9.96
N GLU A 179 -23.72 -3.13 -9.57
CA GLU A 179 -23.13 -1.81 -9.74
C GLU A 179 -22.17 -1.50 -8.59
N LYS A 180 -21.44 -0.38 -8.67
CA LYS A 180 -20.65 0.11 -7.53
C LYS A 180 -21.59 0.40 -6.35
N TYR A 181 -21.74 -0.58 -5.46
CA TYR A 181 -22.75 -0.59 -4.40
C TYR A 181 -22.50 0.45 -3.31
N GLU A 182 -23.29 1.53 -3.32
CA GLU A 182 -23.53 2.36 -2.13
C GLU A 182 -24.51 1.68 -1.14
N HIS A 183 -25.23 0.62 -1.52
CA HIS A 183 -26.37 0.13 -0.73
C HIS A 183 -26.48 -1.41 -0.64
N GLU A 184 -25.51 -2.09 -0.03
CA GLU A 184 -25.76 -3.46 0.47
C GLU A 184 -25.04 -3.79 1.79
N HIS A 185 -25.69 -4.61 2.61
CA HIS A 185 -25.38 -4.81 4.03
C HIS A 185 -23.98 -5.41 4.25
N LEU A 186 -23.04 -4.55 4.64
CA LEU A 186 -21.86 -4.93 5.39
C LEU A 186 -22.36 -5.46 6.75
N GLN A 187 -22.70 -6.74 6.84
CA GLN A 187 -22.67 -7.41 8.13
C GLN A 187 -21.19 -7.50 8.54
N ALA A 188 -20.68 -6.41 9.10
CA ALA A 188 -19.50 -6.47 9.92
C ALA A 188 -19.86 -7.41 11.08
N ASN A 189 -19.42 -8.66 10.99
CA ASN A 189 -19.41 -9.50 12.17
C ASN A 189 -18.36 -8.89 13.11
N ALA A 190 -18.74 -7.90 13.91
CA ALA A 190 -17.86 -7.11 14.78
C ALA A 190 -17.10 -7.97 15.80
N SER A 191 -17.45 -9.26 15.86
CA SER A 191 -16.86 -10.30 16.68
C SER A 191 -15.77 -11.11 15.97
N ASP A 192 -15.59 -10.98 14.65
CA ASP A 192 -14.56 -11.72 13.90
C ASP A 192 -13.24 -10.93 13.86
N PRO A 193 -12.23 -11.32 14.66
CA PRO A 193 -10.96 -10.61 14.67
C PRO A 193 -10.22 -10.77 13.33
N GLY A 194 -10.44 -11.85 12.57
CA GLY A 194 -9.72 -12.16 11.33
C GLY A 194 -9.95 -11.16 10.20
N GLN A 195 -10.98 -10.32 10.28
CA GLN A 195 -11.26 -9.28 9.28
C GLN A 195 -10.10 -8.29 9.10
N ILE A 196 -9.30 -8.06 10.15
CA ILE A 196 -8.16 -7.13 10.07
C ILE A 196 -7.11 -7.55 9.06
N ALA A 197 -7.00 -8.85 8.75
CA ALA A 197 -6.03 -9.32 7.78
C ALA A 197 -6.26 -8.74 6.37
N ARG A 198 -7.51 -8.36 6.05
CA ARG A 198 -7.86 -7.69 4.78
C ARG A 198 -7.39 -6.24 4.74
N ALA A 199 -7.09 -5.64 5.89
CA ALA A 199 -6.66 -4.24 5.98
C ALA A 199 -5.22 -4.03 5.51
N ILE A 200 -4.44 -5.08 5.26
CA ILE A 200 -3.07 -4.91 4.78
C ILE A 200 -3.02 -4.18 3.43
N TYR A 201 -3.99 -4.42 2.55
CA TYR A 201 -4.12 -3.69 1.29
C TYR A 201 -4.57 -2.24 1.51
N ASP A 202 -5.45 -1.99 2.48
CA ASP A 202 -5.83 -0.64 2.85
C ASP A 202 -4.66 0.15 3.43
N VAL A 203 -3.77 -0.52 4.16
CA VAL A 203 -2.54 0.10 4.68
C VAL A 203 -1.61 0.50 3.54
N GLU A 204 -1.44 -0.35 2.52
CA GLU A 204 -0.62 -0.06 1.34
C GLU A 204 -1.21 1.06 0.48
N GLU A 205 -2.52 1.03 0.27
CA GLU A 205 -3.25 2.09 -0.44
C GLU A 205 -3.17 3.41 0.33
N ALA A 206 -3.35 3.39 1.66
CA ALA A 206 -3.19 4.60 2.48
C ALA A 206 -1.76 5.15 2.43
N THR A 207 -0.74 4.30 2.47
CA THR A 207 0.66 4.72 2.32
C THR A 207 0.90 5.36 0.95
N SER A 208 0.37 4.76 -0.11
CA SER A 208 0.50 5.27 -1.48
C SER A 208 -0.23 6.59 -1.68
N VAL A 209 -1.50 6.67 -1.23
CA VAL A 209 -2.32 7.90 -1.27
C VAL A 209 -1.69 9.03 -0.45
N ALA A 210 -1.12 8.72 0.72
CA ALA A 210 -0.40 9.72 1.51
C ALA A 210 0.77 10.31 0.72
N PHE A 211 1.54 9.48 0.03
CA PHE A 211 2.66 9.94 -0.78
C PHE A 211 2.18 10.76 -2.00
N ASP A 212 1.13 10.32 -2.69
CA ASP A 212 0.54 11.06 -3.80
C ASP A 212 0.07 12.46 -3.39
N ILE A 213 -0.57 12.59 -2.21
CA ILE A 213 -0.98 13.88 -1.64
C ILE A 213 0.24 14.77 -1.39
N ILE A 214 1.29 14.23 -0.76
CA ILE A 214 2.53 14.98 -0.46
C ILE A 214 3.14 15.55 -1.73
N LEU A 215 3.21 14.75 -2.80
CA LEU A 215 3.75 15.15 -4.09
C LEU A 215 2.83 16.14 -4.81
N GLY A 216 1.54 15.80 -4.92
CA GLY A 216 0.54 16.59 -5.62
C GLY A 216 0.37 17.99 -5.03
N HIS A 217 0.48 18.13 -3.70
CA HIS A 217 0.39 19.40 -3.00
C HIS A 217 1.73 20.10 -2.77
N LYS A 218 2.84 19.59 -3.35
CA LYS A 218 4.19 20.17 -3.22
C LYS A 218 4.58 20.41 -1.75
N MET A 219 4.34 19.42 -0.88
CA MET A 219 4.50 19.56 0.58
C MET A 219 5.94 19.38 1.05
N ILE A 220 6.85 18.91 0.20
CA ILE A 220 8.27 18.70 0.51
C ILE A 220 9.01 20.04 0.40
N LYS A 221 9.30 20.65 1.56
CA LYS A 221 9.91 21.97 1.73
C LYS A 221 11.02 21.91 2.77
N ALA A 222 11.75 23.01 2.99
CA ALA A 222 12.95 23.01 3.84
C ALA A 222 12.59 22.66 5.29
N GLY A 223 11.46 23.18 5.77
CA GLY A 223 10.95 22.90 7.11
C GLY A 223 10.33 21.51 7.28
N THR A 224 9.91 20.84 6.20
CA THR A 224 9.19 19.56 6.28
C THR A 224 10.04 18.37 5.82
N ARG A 225 11.18 18.62 5.14
CA ARG A 225 12.11 17.61 4.61
C ARG A 225 12.53 16.60 5.67
N ALA A 226 13.05 17.08 6.80
CA ALA A 226 13.57 16.22 7.86
C ALA A 226 12.48 15.31 8.45
N SER A 227 11.27 15.85 8.61
CA SER A 227 10.12 15.08 9.10
C SER A 227 9.72 13.97 8.13
N LEU A 228 9.74 14.23 6.81
CA LEU A 228 9.45 13.20 5.82
C LEU A 228 10.53 12.10 5.81
N ILE A 229 11.80 12.46 5.88
CA ILE A 229 12.91 11.49 5.93
C ILE A 229 12.78 10.57 7.15
N ARG A 230 12.51 11.12 8.33
CA ARG A 230 12.31 10.33 9.56
C ARG A 230 11.11 9.39 9.44
N PHE A 231 10.02 9.88 8.86
CA PHE A 231 8.85 9.04 8.63
C PHE A 231 9.15 7.92 7.63
N LEU A 232 9.86 8.20 6.53
CA LEU A 232 10.29 7.17 5.58
C LEU A 232 11.21 6.13 6.24
N GLN A 233 12.15 6.54 7.10
CA GLN A 233 12.99 5.61 7.88
C GLN A 233 12.13 4.67 8.75
N LEU A 234 11.12 5.23 9.43
CA LEU A 234 10.17 4.45 10.22
C LEU A 234 9.38 3.46 9.35
N LEU A 235 8.90 3.88 8.18
CA LEU A 235 8.21 2.99 7.24
C LEU A 235 9.13 1.87 6.74
N VAL A 236 10.36 2.20 6.34
CA VAL A 236 11.34 1.22 5.83
C VAL A 236 11.61 0.12 6.85
N ALA A 237 11.71 0.46 8.12
CA ALA A 237 11.93 -0.51 9.19
C ALA A 237 10.66 -1.29 9.55
N HIS A 238 9.52 -0.61 9.71
CA HIS A 238 8.39 -1.15 10.47
C HIS A 238 7.06 -1.23 9.72
N HIS A 239 6.97 -0.75 8.47
CA HIS A 239 5.74 -0.87 7.69
C HIS A 239 5.35 -2.36 7.53
N PRO A 240 4.09 -2.76 7.76
CA PRO A 240 3.70 -4.17 7.75
C PRO A 240 3.88 -4.85 6.38
N SER A 241 3.68 -4.11 5.30
CA SER A 241 3.91 -4.58 3.93
C SER A 241 5.38 -4.50 3.49
N ARG A 242 5.93 -5.61 2.97
CA ARG A 242 7.29 -5.69 2.43
C ARG A 242 7.52 -4.80 1.20
N ARG A 243 6.53 -4.66 0.32
CA ARG A 243 6.65 -3.81 -0.88
C ARG A 243 6.76 -2.34 -0.51
N CYS A 244 5.97 -1.87 0.46
CA CYS A 244 6.09 -0.50 0.96
C CYS A 244 7.43 -0.24 1.67
N ARG A 245 7.99 -1.25 2.38
CA ARG A 245 9.34 -1.13 2.94
C ARG A 245 10.39 -0.96 1.83
N LYS A 246 10.29 -1.77 0.76
CA LYS A 246 11.20 -1.71 -0.39
C LYS A 246 11.11 -0.36 -1.12
N GLY A 247 9.90 0.07 -1.51
CA GLY A 247 9.72 1.34 -2.21
C GLY A 247 10.07 2.55 -1.32
N GLY A 248 9.76 2.49 -0.02
CA GLY A 248 10.22 3.49 0.95
C GLY A 248 11.76 3.60 1.00
N ALA A 249 12.48 2.48 0.90
CA ALA A 249 13.94 2.46 0.91
C ALA A 249 14.51 3.03 -0.39
N GLU A 250 13.91 2.71 -1.53
CA GLU A 250 14.29 3.26 -2.84
C GLU A 250 14.14 4.79 -2.86
N ILE A 251 13.02 5.31 -2.32
CA ILE A 251 12.79 6.75 -2.14
C ILE A 251 13.85 7.35 -1.22
N LEU A 252 14.14 6.70 -0.09
CA LEU A 252 15.07 7.21 0.91
C LEU A 252 16.51 7.29 0.38
N VAL A 253 16.97 6.27 -0.34
CA VAL A 253 18.31 6.24 -0.96
C VAL A 253 18.44 7.32 -2.02
N SER A 254 17.38 7.56 -2.79
CA SER A 254 17.37 8.53 -3.88
C SER A 254 16.89 9.92 -3.43
N PHE A 255 16.66 10.14 -2.13
CA PHE A 255 15.88 11.29 -1.66
C PHE A 255 16.52 12.63 -2.01
N ASP A 256 17.84 12.76 -1.88
CA ASP A 256 18.56 13.98 -2.18
C ASP A 256 18.61 14.29 -3.69
N ASP A 257 18.61 13.26 -4.53
CA ASP A 257 18.57 13.37 -5.99
C ASP A 257 17.16 13.75 -6.49
N LEU A 258 16.13 13.16 -5.88
CA LEU A 258 14.72 13.43 -6.20
C LEU A 258 14.28 14.81 -5.68
N TYR A 259 14.80 15.22 -4.53
CA TYR A 259 14.42 16.46 -3.84
C TYR A 259 15.67 17.22 -3.39
N PRO A 260 16.44 17.89 -4.25
CA PRO A 260 17.66 18.56 -3.82
C PRO A 260 17.38 19.79 -2.95
N SER A 261 18.19 19.97 -1.90
CA SER A 261 18.04 21.02 -0.88
C SER A 261 18.05 22.46 -1.44
N LYS A 262 18.63 22.68 -2.63
CA LYS A 262 18.79 24.01 -3.27
C LYS A 262 17.56 24.49 -4.06
N ILE A 263 16.62 23.61 -4.43
CA ILE A 263 15.38 24.01 -5.14
C ILE A 263 14.38 24.67 -4.20
N VAL A 264 14.63 24.57 -2.89
CA VAL A 264 13.69 24.90 -1.84
C VAL A 264 13.77 26.37 -1.39
N THR A 265 14.76 27.13 -1.87
CA THR A 265 15.02 28.52 -1.44
C THR A 265 14.59 29.60 -2.43
N THR A 266 14.12 29.26 -3.63
CA THR A 266 13.74 30.25 -4.65
C THR A 266 12.44 29.85 -5.32
N ASN A 267 11.48 30.77 -5.42
CA ASN A 267 10.24 30.67 -6.21
C ASN A 267 10.51 30.58 -7.74
N GLU A 268 11.63 29.99 -8.14
CA GLU A 268 11.98 29.77 -9.54
C GLU A 268 11.79 28.29 -9.85
N GLU A 269 10.74 27.97 -10.62
CA GLU A 269 10.40 26.62 -11.12
C GLU A 269 11.45 26.00 -12.07
N LYS A 270 12.70 26.49 -12.11
CA LYS A 270 13.73 26.08 -13.08
C LYS A 270 14.67 24.97 -12.60
N GLY A 271 14.36 24.26 -11.51
CA GLY A 271 15.32 23.38 -10.85
C GLY A 271 15.18 21.87 -11.05
N LEU A 272 13.99 21.33 -11.35
CA LEU A 272 13.86 19.88 -11.51
C LEU A 272 14.25 19.49 -12.94
N SER A 273 15.38 18.80 -13.08
CA SER A 273 15.74 18.10 -14.32
C SER A 273 14.56 17.25 -14.78
N GLU A 274 14.27 17.23 -16.08
CA GLU A 274 13.17 16.42 -16.62
C GLU A 274 13.33 14.94 -16.28
N LYS A 275 14.58 14.48 -16.12
CA LYS A 275 14.93 13.14 -15.61
C LYS A 275 14.48 12.90 -14.16
N ALA A 276 14.55 13.92 -13.30
CA ALA A 276 14.06 13.84 -11.92
C ALA A 276 12.53 13.82 -11.89
N LYS A 277 11.84 14.59 -12.75
CA LYS A 277 10.37 14.54 -12.86
C LYS A 277 9.87 13.18 -13.36
N THR A 278 10.53 12.60 -14.35
CA THR A 278 10.20 11.24 -14.83
C THR A 278 10.50 10.18 -13.77
N ALA A 279 11.61 10.29 -13.03
CA ALA A 279 11.93 9.39 -11.92
C ALA A 279 10.96 9.50 -10.74
N LEU A 280 10.48 10.72 -10.45
CA LEU A 280 9.46 11.02 -9.44
C LEU A 280 8.10 10.40 -9.77
N GLN A 281 7.73 10.38 -11.06
CA GLN A 281 6.50 9.76 -11.52
C GLN A 281 6.58 8.22 -11.54
N SER A 282 7.79 7.65 -11.60
CA SER A 282 7.99 6.19 -11.65
C SER A 282 8.13 5.50 -10.30
N ILE A 283 8.50 6.20 -9.23
CA ILE A 283 8.70 5.55 -7.92
C ILE A 283 7.37 5.46 -7.16
N GLN A 284 6.75 4.29 -7.20
CA GLN A 284 5.57 3.96 -6.40
C GLN A 284 6.02 3.41 -5.04
N ILE A 285 5.72 4.12 -3.94
CA ILE A 285 6.18 3.77 -2.58
C ILE A 285 5.84 2.33 -2.17
N CYS A 286 4.73 1.78 -2.66
CA CYS A 286 4.27 0.42 -2.42
C CYS A 286 4.22 -0.46 -3.69
N GLY A 287 4.81 -0.02 -4.81
CA GLY A 287 4.78 -0.74 -6.09
C GLY A 287 3.56 -0.45 -6.97
N GLU A 288 3.64 -0.85 -8.25
CA GLU A 288 2.57 -0.65 -9.27
C GLU A 288 1.40 -1.64 -9.11
N GLU A 289 1.59 -2.70 -8.34
CA GLU A 289 0.65 -3.81 -8.17
C GLU A 289 -0.37 -3.60 -7.03
N VAL A 290 -0.34 -2.43 -6.37
CA VAL A 290 -1.34 -2.07 -5.36
C VAL A 290 -2.65 -1.73 -6.08
N PRO A 291 -3.78 -2.40 -5.76
CA PRO A 291 -5.07 -2.01 -6.32
C PRO A 291 -5.43 -0.59 -5.86
N ARG A 292 -5.37 0.36 -6.78
CA ARG A 292 -5.67 1.77 -6.50
C ARG A 292 -7.18 2.01 -6.45
N GLY A 293 -7.61 2.86 -5.51
CA GLY A 293 -8.99 3.34 -5.40
C GLY A 293 -9.97 2.35 -4.76
N TYR A 294 -9.47 1.31 -4.07
CA TYR A 294 -10.30 0.26 -3.54
C TYR A 294 -9.99 -0.09 -2.08
N TRP A 295 -10.88 0.32 -1.18
CA TRP A 295 -10.82 -0.02 0.24
C TRP A 295 -11.53 -1.35 0.52
N MET A 296 -10.92 -2.20 1.36
CA MET A 296 -11.40 -3.51 1.78
C MET A 296 -11.96 -3.50 3.21
N PHE A 297 -11.08 -3.52 4.22
CA PHE A 297 -11.45 -3.39 5.62
C PHE A 297 -11.88 -1.96 5.96
N CYS A 298 -11.27 -0.97 5.31
CA CYS A 298 -11.53 0.46 5.49
C CYS A 298 -12.65 1.01 4.59
N ARG A 299 -13.38 0.13 3.90
CA ARG A 299 -14.53 0.49 3.08
C ARG A 299 -15.67 1.07 3.93
N GLY A 300 -16.11 2.28 3.57
CA GLY A 300 -17.32 2.88 4.13
C GLY A 300 -18.60 2.26 3.56
N SER A 301 -19.72 2.42 4.25
CA SER A 301 -21.05 2.16 3.66
C SER A 301 -21.46 3.23 2.65
N ARG A 302 -20.76 4.37 2.65
CA ARG A 302 -20.87 5.44 1.66
C ARG A 302 -19.49 5.71 1.05
N ASN A 303 -19.47 6.28 -0.15
CA ASN A 303 -18.22 6.59 -0.84
C ASN A 303 -17.39 7.69 -0.16
N ASP A 304 -18.02 8.52 0.65
CA ASP A 304 -17.41 9.65 1.36
C ASP A 304 -16.97 9.31 2.80
N THR A 305 -17.14 8.06 3.25
CA THR A 305 -16.81 7.64 4.62
C THR A 305 -15.60 6.68 4.69
N ARG A 306 -14.90 6.71 5.83
CA ARG A 306 -13.76 5.83 6.18
C ARG A 306 -12.54 6.01 5.24
N GLY A 307 -12.23 5.01 4.43
CA GLY A 307 -11.16 5.03 3.42
C GLY A 307 -9.77 5.38 3.95
N PHE A 308 -9.14 6.39 3.34
CA PHE A 308 -7.77 6.83 3.59
C PHE A 308 -7.46 7.03 5.08
N SER A 309 -8.34 7.72 5.79
CA SER A 309 -8.15 7.98 7.22
C SER A 309 -8.13 6.68 8.05
N CYS A 310 -8.95 5.70 7.69
CA CYS A 310 -8.97 4.40 8.35
C CYS A 310 -7.68 3.62 8.08
N GLY A 311 -7.22 3.55 6.82
CA GLY A 311 -5.99 2.84 6.47
C GLY A 311 -4.76 3.43 7.17
N LEU A 312 -4.72 4.77 7.30
CA LEU A 312 -3.64 5.46 8.00
C LEU A 312 -3.64 5.19 9.51
N TRP A 313 -4.81 5.10 10.15
CA TRP A 313 -4.90 4.66 11.55
C TRP A 313 -4.40 3.23 11.72
N VAL A 314 -4.79 2.30 10.83
CA VAL A 314 -4.31 0.91 10.88
C VAL A 314 -2.80 0.87 10.69
N LEU A 315 -2.22 1.67 9.80
CA LEU A 315 -0.77 1.78 9.62
C LEU A 315 -0.07 2.20 10.93
N PHE A 316 -0.53 3.26 11.60
CA PHE A 316 0.13 3.73 12.82
C PHE A 316 -0.02 2.75 13.98
N HIS A 317 -1.18 2.11 14.15
CA HIS A 317 -1.34 1.05 15.14
C HIS A 317 -0.48 -0.18 14.82
N SER A 318 -0.32 -0.49 13.54
CA SER A 318 0.57 -1.56 13.07
C SER A 318 2.04 -1.27 13.38
N ILE A 319 2.51 -0.03 13.14
CA ILE A 319 3.86 0.39 13.48
C ILE A 319 4.06 0.38 15.01
N SER A 320 3.11 0.91 15.78
CA SER A 320 3.27 1.06 17.24
C SER A 320 3.45 -0.25 17.99
N VAL A 321 3.06 -1.39 17.41
CA VAL A 321 3.25 -2.73 17.98
C VAL A 321 4.39 -3.52 17.34
N ARG A 322 5.08 -2.98 16.33
CA ARG A 322 6.20 -3.63 15.60
C ARG A 322 7.58 -3.10 15.97
N ILE A 323 7.63 -1.89 16.53
CA ILE A 323 8.88 -1.23 16.93
C ILE A 323 9.49 -1.86 18.18
N GLU A 324 10.79 -1.67 18.34
CA GLU A 324 11.52 -1.99 19.56
C GLU A 324 11.36 -0.92 20.63
N ASP A 325 11.58 -1.27 21.90
CA ASP A 325 11.39 -0.38 23.05
C ASP A 325 12.20 0.93 22.91
N GLU A 326 13.41 0.84 22.36
CA GLU A 326 14.32 1.98 22.14
C GLU A 326 13.84 2.93 21.04
N GLU A 327 12.99 2.44 20.14
CA GLU A 327 12.44 3.20 19.02
C GLU A 327 11.12 3.90 19.36
N ALA A 328 10.51 3.58 20.51
CA ALA A 328 9.17 4.01 20.89
C ALA A 328 8.97 5.53 20.81
N HIS A 329 9.89 6.31 21.38
CA HIS A 329 9.79 7.77 21.33
C HIS A 329 10.05 8.35 19.92
N MET A 330 10.97 7.73 19.15
CA MET A 330 11.24 8.14 17.78
C MET A 330 10.04 7.88 16.87
N ALA A 331 9.38 6.74 17.01
CA ALA A 331 8.17 6.41 16.27
C ALA A 331 7.03 7.38 16.59
N PHE A 332 6.81 7.66 17.88
CA PHE A 332 5.84 8.66 18.34
C PHE A 332 6.07 10.03 17.70
N THR A 333 7.29 10.58 17.84
CA THR A 333 7.62 11.91 17.31
C THR A 333 7.54 11.95 15.79
N SER A 334 8.00 10.90 15.09
CA SER A 334 7.92 10.80 13.63
C SER A 334 6.48 10.77 13.12
N ILE A 335 5.57 10.07 13.81
CA ILE A 335 4.13 10.04 13.46
C ILE A 335 3.48 11.40 13.74
N CYS A 336 3.77 12.02 14.88
CA CYS A 336 3.25 13.35 15.21
C CYS A 336 3.73 14.42 14.20
N ASP A 337 5.01 14.43 13.86
CA ASP A 337 5.59 15.32 12.86
C ASP A 337 5.02 15.05 11.46
N PHE A 338 4.83 13.78 11.10
CA PHE A 338 4.23 13.42 9.82
C PHE A 338 2.81 13.98 9.71
N ILE A 339 1.96 13.75 10.73
CA ILE A 339 0.58 14.24 10.73
C ILE A 339 0.55 15.77 10.71
N HIS A 340 1.41 16.43 11.49
CA HIS A 340 1.52 17.88 11.52
C HIS A 340 1.93 18.48 10.17
N ASN A 341 2.85 17.84 9.47
CA ASN A 341 3.40 18.43 8.24
C ASN A 341 2.66 18.01 6.97
N PHE A 342 2.05 16.82 6.94
CA PHE A 342 1.60 16.19 5.70
C PHE A 342 0.13 15.77 5.67
N PHE A 343 -0.56 15.69 6.81
CA PHE A 343 -1.98 15.31 6.79
C PHE A 343 -2.85 16.48 6.32
N ILE A 344 -3.63 16.25 5.25
CA ILE A 344 -4.31 17.32 4.50
C ILE A 344 -5.52 17.93 5.25
N CYS A 345 -6.18 17.15 6.12
CA CYS A 345 -7.27 17.66 6.94
C CYS A 345 -6.72 18.54 8.07
N GLU A 346 -6.87 19.85 7.93
CA GLU A 346 -6.34 20.82 8.91
C GLU A 346 -6.89 20.59 10.32
N GLU A 347 -8.20 20.42 10.46
CA GLU A 347 -8.86 20.24 11.75
C GLU A 347 -8.40 18.93 12.43
N CYS A 348 -8.35 17.84 11.66
CA CYS A 348 -7.87 16.55 12.12
C CYS A 348 -6.42 16.64 12.61
N ARG A 349 -5.58 17.32 11.82
CA ARG A 349 -4.17 17.56 12.13
C ARG A 349 -4.01 18.35 13.43
N GLN A 350 -4.72 19.47 13.59
CA GLN A 350 -4.64 20.31 14.79
C GLN A 350 -5.07 19.53 16.04
N HIS A 351 -6.16 18.76 15.95
CA HIS A 351 -6.62 17.91 17.04
C HIS A 351 -5.61 16.83 17.42
N PHE A 352 -5.06 16.12 16.45
CA PHE A 352 -4.06 15.08 16.70
C PHE A 352 -2.78 15.68 17.30
N TYR A 353 -2.30 16.79 16.74
CA TYR A 353 -1.12 17.48 17.23
C TYR A 353 -1.31 18.00 18.67
N LYS A 354 -2.50 18.49 19.03
CA LYS A 354 -2.82 18.86 20.42
C LYS A 354 -2.67 17.66 21.39
N MET A 355 -3.04 16.46 20.96
CA MET A 355 -2.80 15.24 21.76
C MET A 355 -1.31 14.92 21.83
N CYS A 356 -0.56 15.02 20.73
CA CYS A 356 0.89 14.85 20.73
C CYS A 356 1.59 15.81 21.71
N SER A 357 1.25 17.10 21.67
CA SER A 357 1.83 18.12 22.55
C SER A 357 1.48 17.96 24.03
N SER A 358 0.50 17.12 24.37
CA SER A 358 0.17 16.79 25.77
C SER A 358 1.08 15.73 26.39
N VAL A 359 1.92 15.07 25.58
CA VAL A 359 2.90 14.09 26.06
C VAL A 359 4.13 14.83 26.58
N SER A 360 4.36 14.78 27.89
CA SER A 360 5.48 15.45 28.55
C SER A 360 6.72 14.58 28.71
N ASN A 361 6.57 13.25 28.76
CA ASN A 361 7.65 12.31 28.98
C ASN A 361 7.89 11.45 27.74
N PRO A 362 9.16 11.12 27.41
CA PRO A 362 9.44 10.21 26.30
C PRO A 362 8.92 8.81 26.59
N PHE A 363 8.53 8.10 25.52
CA PHE A 363 8.13 6.71 25.61
C PHE A 363 9.38 5.82 25.57
N ASN A 364 9.61 5.06 26.63
CA ASN A 364 10.75 4.13 26.73
C ASN A 364 10.35 2.67 26.44
N LYS A 365 9.07 2.43 26.18
CA LYS A 365 8.49 1.10 25.96
C LYS A 365 7.51 1.14 24.80
N THR A 366 7.59 0.14 23.92
CA THR A 366 6.64 -0.08 22.82
C THR A 366 5.22 -0.15 23.34
N ARG A 367 5.03 -0.84 24.47
CA ARG A 367 3.74 -0.95 25.16
C ARG A 367 3.11 0.41 25.47
N ASP A 368 3.89 1.35 25.99
CA ASP A 368 3.34 2.63 26.45
C ASP A 368 2.97 3.52 25.27
N PHE A 369 3.75 3.50 24.19
CA PHE A 369 3.40 4.20 22.95
C PHE A 369 2.15 3.58 22.28
N ALA A 370 2.08 2.25 22.16
CA ALA A 370 0.92 1.57 21.60
C ALA A 370 -0.36 1.87 22.39
N LEU A 371 -0.30 1.83 23.72
CA LEU A 371 -1.42 2.19 24.60
C LEU A 371 -1.78 3.67 24.51
N TRP A 372 -0.80 4.56 24.36
CA TRP A 372 -1.08 5.98 24.14
C TRP A 372 -1.82 6.20 22.82
N LEU A 373 -1.36 5.60 21.73
CA LEU A 373 -1.97 5.76 20.40
C LEU A 373 -3.40 5.18 20.40
N TRP A 374 -3.61 4.02 21.03
CA TRP A 374 -4.93 3.44 21.25
C TRP A 374 -5.85 4.37 22.05
N SER A 375 -5.36 4.93 23.16
CA SER A 375 -6.13 5.86 23.99
C SER A 375 -6.47 7.14 23.22
N ALA A 376 -5.52 7.69 22.46
CA ALA A 376 -5.73 8.86 21.61
C ALA A 376 -6.80 8.59 20.55
N HIS A 377 -6.75 7.43 19.88
CA HIS A 377 -7.75 7.04 18.90
C HIS A 377 -9.15 6.89 19.54
N ASN A 378 -9.26 6.32 20.74
CA ASN A 378 -10.53 6.24 21.46
C ASN A 378 -11.06 7.60 21.90
N LYS A 379 -10.20 8.57 22.22
CA LYS A 379 -10.62 9.97 22.46
C LYS A 379 -11.23 10.59 21.20
N VAL A 380 -10.62 10.33 20.03
CA VAL A 380 -11.16 10.74 18.73
C VAL A 380 -12.51 10.06 18.46
N ASN A 381 -12.62 8.75 18.69
CA ASN A 381 -13.88 8.02 18.54
C ASN A 381 -14.97 8.62 19.43
N LYS A 382 -14.70 8.85 20.72
CA LYS A 382 -15.66 9.46 21.64
C LYS A 382 -16.12 10.85 21.20
N ARG A 383 -15.20 11.68 20.67
CA ARG A 383 -15.56 13.00 20.14
C ARG A 383 -16.44 12.88 18.90
N LEU A 384 -15.97 12.12 17.90
CA LEU A 384 -16.69 11.93 16.63
C LEU A 384 -18.03 11.22 16.82
N MET A 385 -18.16 10.30 17.79
CA MET A 385 -19.46 9.70 18.16
C MET A 385 -20.53 10.77 18.41
N ASN A 386 -20.17 11.84 19.12
CA ASN A 386 -21.11 12.90 19.46
C ASN A 386 -21.34 13.85 18.28
N GLU A 387 -20.26 14.27 17.59
CA GLU A 387 -20.31 15.19 16.46
C GLU A 387 -21.06 14.59 15.26
N GLU A 388 -20.70 13.37 14.86
CA GLU A 388 -21.29 12.68 13.72
C GLU A 388 -22.75 12.28 13.96
N SER A 389 -23.12 11.91 15.19
CA SER A 389 -24.51 11.59 15.55
C SER A 389 -25.40 12.83 15.48
N GLY A 390 -24.91 13.99 15.96
CA GLY A 390 -25.65 15.25 15.90
C GLY A 390 -25.84 15.78 14.47
N MET A 391 -24.88 15.53 13.57
CA MET A 391 -24.88 16.06 12.19
C MET A 391 -25.33 15.04 11.13
N GLY A 392 -25.48 13.76 11.48
CA GLY A 392 -25.80 12.70 10.51
C GLY A 392 -24.71 12.43 9.47
N THR A 393 -23.46 12.80 9.78
CA THR A 393 -22.30 12.70 8.88
C THR A 393 -21.49 11.41 9.06
N GLY A 394 -21.76 10.68 10.14
CA GLY A 394 -21.09 9.41 10.42
C GLY A 394 -21.49 8.31 9.45
N ASP A 395 -20.64 7.30 9.34
CA ASP A 395 -20.96 6.11 8.55
C ASP A 395 -22.08 5.29 9.22
N PRO A 396 -23.24 5.09 8.58
CA PRO A 396 -24.38 4.41 9.20
C PRO A 396 -24.10 2.96 9.61
N LYS A 397 -23.23 2.25 8.89
CA LYS A 397 -22.89 0.84 9.20
C LYS A 397 -21.66 0.71 10.10
N TYR A 398 -20.88 1.76 10.23
CA TYR A 398 -19.67 1.80 11.06
C TYR A 398 -19.68 2.99 12.00
N PRO A 399 -20.66 3.05 12.93
CA PRO A 399 -20.67 4.11 13.93
C PRO A 399 -19.38 4.05 14.75
N LYS A 400 -18.88 5.23 15.12
CA LYS A 400 -17.73 5.32 16.03
C LYS A 400 -18.08 4.59 17.33
N THR A 401 -17.14 3.78 17.81
CA THR A 401 -17.30 3.03 19.06
C THR A 401 -16.00 3.11 19.85
N ILE A 402 -16.11 2.84 21.15
CA ILE A 402 -14.94 2.62 21.98
C ILE A 402 -14.35 1.25 21.63
N TRP A 403 -13.10 1.24 21.20
CA TRP A 403 -12.43 0.08 20.63
C TRP A 403 -11.36 -0.48 21.59
N PRO A 404 -11.15 -1.80 21.69
CA PRO A 404 -12.00 -2.83 21.09
C PRO A 404 -13.33 -2.94 21.83
N PRO A 405 -14.42 -3.34 21.16
CA PRO A 405 -15.67 -3.66 21.83
C PRO A 405 -15.50 -4.91 22.72
N LYS A 406 -16.32 -5.03 23.77
CA LYS A 406 -16.28 -6.14 24.73
C LYS A 406 -16.45 -7.51 24.08
N GLN A 407 -17.17 -7.58 22.97
CA GLN A 407 -17.35 -8.80 22.16
C GLN A 407 -16.03 -9.28 21.55
N LEU A 408 -15.13 -8.35 21.21
CA LEU A 408 -13.86 -8.64 20.54
C LEU A 408 -12.74 -8.90 21.55
N CYS A 409 -12.75 -8.20 22.69
CA CYS A 409 -11.81 -8.44 23.78
C CYS A 409 -12.49 -8.34 25.16
N PRO A 410 -13.14 -9.41 25.64
CA PRO A 410 -13.75 -9.41 26.96
C PRO A 410 -12.73 -9.19 28.09
N ALA A 411 -11.52 -9.74 27.93
CA ALA A 411 -10.42 -9.65 28.90
C ALA A 411 -9.84 -8.22 29.05
N CYS A 412 -10.05 -7.35 28.05
CA CYS A 412 -9.63 -5.96 28.08
C CYS A 412 -10.40 -5.12 29.12
N TYR A 413 -11.53 -5.61 29.62
CA TYR A 413 -12.41 -4.90 30.55
C TYR A 413 -12.24 -5.46 31.97
N ILE A 414 -12.00 -4.57 32.95
CA ILE A 414 -11.94 -4.97 34.37
C ILE A 414 -13.36 -5.21 34.87
N GLN A 415 -13.61 -6.40 35.41
CA GLN A 415 -14.88 -6.72 36.07
C GLN A 415 -14.93 -6.02 37.44
N LEU A 416 -15.54 -4.83 37.51
CA LEU A 416 -15.85 -4.21 38.80
C LEU A 416 -17.20 -4.73 39.30
N LYS A 417 -17.24 -5.24 40.54
CA LYS A 417 -18.49 -5.35 41.31
C LYS A 417 -19.03 -3.92 41.50
N PRO A 418 -20.32 -3.65 41.26
CA PRO A 418 -20.83 -2.29 41.29
C PRO A 418 -20.68 -1.69 42.70
N LYS A 419 -19.91 -0.60 42.81
CA LYS A 419 -20.04 0.33 43.93
C LYS A 419 -21.06 1.40 43.53
N ILE A 420 -22.02 1.62 44.42
CA ILE A 420 -23.09 2.60 44.28
C ILE A 420 -22.44 3.99 44.24
N ASN A 421 -22.69 4.74 43.14
CA ASN A 421 -22.37 6.17 42.94
C ASN A 421 -20.97 6.57 42.41
N GLU A 422 -20.37 5.82 41.48
CA GLU A 422 -19.33 6.37 40.60
C GLU A 422 -19.73 6.26 39.13
N SER A 423 -19.51 7.34 38.38
CA SER A 423 -19.68 7.37 36.92
C SER A 423 -18.93 6.21 36.29
N ILE A 424 -19.55 5.51 35.32
CA ILE A 424 -18.98 4.37 34.60
C ILE A 424 -17.81 4.85 33.72
N GLU A 425 -16.67 5.18 34.33
CA GLU A 425 -15.40 5.25 33.63
C GLU A 425 -15.01 3.80 33.36
N THR A 426 -15.01 3.41 32.10
CA THR A 426 -14.69 2.03 31.69
C THR A 426 -13.29 1.70 32.19
N ASN A 427 -13.18 0.83 33.19
CA ASN A 427 -11.89 0.46 33.76
C ASN A 427 -11.23 -0.60 32.87
N TRP A 428 -10.07 -0.26 32.29
CA TRP A 428 -9.36 -1.06 31.28
C TRP A 428 -8.25 -1.92 31.89
N ASN A 429 -8.19 -3.19 31.52
CA ASN A 429 -7.02 -4.02 31.75
C ASN A 429 -5.98 -3.72 30.65
N LYS A 430 -5.07 -2.79 30.91
CA LYS A 430 -4.08 -2.31 29.93
C LYS A 430 -3.14 -3.40 29.41
N ASP A 431 -2.87 -4.44 30.19
CA ASP A 431 -2.04 -5.55 29.74
C ASP A 431 -2.76 -6.40 28.69
N GLU A 432 -4.03 -6.70 28.93
CA GLU A 432 -4.87 -7.41 27.95
C GLU A 432 -5.16 -6.56 26.72
N VAL A 433 -5.34 -5.24 26.88
CA VAL A 433 -5.44 -4.30 25.74
C VAL A 433 -4.18 -4.33 24.89
N PHE A 434 -2.99 -4.29 25.49
CA PHE A 434 -1.75 -4.34 24.74
C PHE A 434 -1.56 -5.68 24.03
N LYS A 435 -1.81 -6.82 24.71
CA LYS A 435 -1.78 -8.15 24.07
C LYS A 435 -2.73 -8.22 22.87
N PHE A 436 -3.93 -7.69 23.02
CA PHE A 436 -4.90 -7.62 21.93
C PHE A 436 -4.41 -6.75 20.77
N LEU A 437 -3.90 -5.55 21.04
CA LEU A 437 -3.32 -4.65 20.03
C LEU A 437 -2.18 -5.32 19.25
N ALA A 438 -1.23 -5.93 19.97
CA ALA A 438 -0.08 -6.60 19.40
C ALA A 438 -0.49 -7.79 18.53
N SER A 439 -1.51 -8.56 18.92
CA SER A 439 -2.05 -9.64 18.09
C SER A 439 -2.79 -9.11 16.86
N TYR A 440 -3.73 -8.19 17.06
CA TYR A 440 -4.66 -7.70 16.06
C TYR A 440 -3.97 -6.89 14.97
N TYR A 441 -3.19 -5.88 15.36
CA TYR A 441 -2.44 -5.05 14.42
C TYR A 441 -1.09 -5.65 14.04
N GLY A 442 -0.53 -6.57 14.84
CA GLY A 442 0.69 -7.32 14.54
C GLY A 442 0.42 -8.51 13.64
N ASN A 443 0.49 -9.72 14.22
CA ASN A 443 0.49 -10.98 13.49
C ASN A 443 -0.77 -11.18 12.64
N MET A 444 -1.95 -10.78 13.14
CA MET A 444 -3.21 -11.02 12.44
C MET A 444 -3.35 -10.16 11.18
N LEU A 445 -2.94 -8.88 11.24
CA LEU A 445 -2.94 -7.97 10.09
C LEU A 445 -2.15 -8.54 8.91
N VAL A 446 -1.04 -9.24 9.17
CA VAL A 446 -0.19 -9.82 8.12
C VAL A 446 -0.41 -11.32 7.92
N SER A 447 -1.43 -11.92 8.55
CA SER A 447 -1.65 -13.36 8.51
C SER A 447 -1.94 -13.92 7.11
N LEU A 448 -2.66 -13.17 6.27
CA LEU A 448 -2.87 -13.51 4.86
C LEU A 448 -1.58 -13.46 4.03
N ILE A 449 -0.56 -12.74 4.50
CA ILE A 449 0.75 -12.67 3.86
C ILE A 449 1.69 -13.76 4.40
N ALA A 450 1.62 -14.03 5.72
CA ALA A 450 2.55 -14.88 6.47
C ALA A 450 2.30 -16.40 6.37
N SER A 451 1.12 -16.86 5.94
CA SER A 451 0.81 -18.30 5.78
C SER A 451 1.63 -19.03 4.71
N ASP A 452 2.58 -18.35 4.07
CA ASP A 452 3.38 -18.82 2.94
C ASP A 452 4.85 -19.10 3.29
N ASP A 453 5.28 -18.76 4.52
CA ASP A 453 6.70 -18.86 4.94
C ASP A 453 7.00 -20.11 5.81
N THR A 454 6.11 -21.12 5.87
CA THR A 454 6.37 -22.33 6.69
C THR A 454 6.81 -23.51 5.81
N PRO A 455 8.03 -24.06 5.99
CA PRO A 455 8.39 -25.35 5.40
C PRO A 455 7.60 -26.45 6.11
N THR A 456 6.86 -27.24 5.33
CA THR A 456 6.25 -28.48 5.79
C THR A 456 7.31 -29.49 6.21
N ASN A 457 7.33 -29.88 7.49
CA ASN A 457 7.64 -31.26 7.85
C ASN A 457 7.08 -31.64 9.23
N LYS A 458 6.12 -32.57 9.22
CA LYS A 458 5.68 -33.29 10.41
C LYS A 458 6.68 -34.41 10.70
N THR A 459 7.42 -34.28 11.80
CA THR A 459 7.82 -35.44 12.59
C THR A 459 7.88 -35.05 14.06
N VAL A 460 7.08 -35.75 14.86
CA VAL A 460 7.02 -35.61 16.31
C VAL A 460 8.26 -36.27 16.91
N GLN A 461 9.11 -35.49 17.58
CA GLN A 461 9.90 -35.95 18.73
C GLN A 461 10.22 -34.76 19.63
N HIS A 462 9.93 -34.91 20.91
CA HIS A 462 10.16 -33.95 21.99
C HIS A 462 11.64 -33.58 22.12
N ALA A 463 11.96 -32.29 22.19
CA ALA A 463 12.81 -31.68 23.22
C ALA A 463 13.02 -30.16 23.00
N HIS A 464 12.85 -29.44 24.11
CA HIS A 464 13.43 -28.14 24.48
C HIS A 464 13.09 -26.85 23.72
N SER A 465 12.67 -25.89 24.54
CA SER A 465 12.41 -24.49 24.31
C SER A 465 13.58 -23.76 23.66
N GLU A 466 13.34 -23.12 22.51
CA GLU A 466 14.13 -21.98 22.05
C GLU A 466 13.19 -20.84 21.65
N GLU A 467 13.46 -19.68 22.23
CA GLU A 467 12.80 -18.40 21.98
C GLU A 467 12.98 -17.98 20.52
N ILE A 468 11.89 -17.54 19.90
CA ILE A 468 11.88 -17.02 18.54
C ILE A 468 12.54 -15.63 18.56
N MET A 469 13.83 -15.57 18.21
CA MET A 469 14.50 -14.32 17.83
C MET A 469 14.31 -14.07 16.33
N ALA A 470 13.87 -12.86 15.99
CA ALA A 470 13.70 -12.36 14.63
C ALA A 470 15.05 -12.31 13.86
N PRO A 471 15.08 -12.58 12.54
CA PRO A 471 16.30 -12.42 11.75
C PRO A 471 16.42 -10.96 11.29
N ASN A 472 16.66 -10.05 12.24
CA ASN A 472 17.07 -8.67 11.94
C ASN A 472 18.57 -8.55 12.20
N ALA A 473 19.37 -9.22 11.39
CA ALA A 473 20.77 -8.87 11.23
C ALA A 473 21.13 -9.11 9.77
N VAL A 474 21.52 -8.04 9.06
CA VAL A 474 22.32 -8.20 7.85
C VAL A 474 23.55 -9.00 8.28
N VAL A 475 23.64 -10.26 7.87
CA VAL A 475 24.81 -11.09 8.12
C VAL A 475 25.95 -10.50 7.30
N VAL A 476 26.69 -9.58 7.90
CA VAL A 476 27.93 -9.05 7.34
C VAL A 476 28.90 -10.24 7.35
N PRO A 477 29.44 -10.66 6.20
CA PRO A 477 30.43 -11.74 6.16
C PRO A 477 31.56 -11.41 7.14
N ILE A 478 32.04 -12.40 7.90
CA ILE A 478 33.06 -12.22 8.95
C ILE A 478 34.27 -11.43 8.42
N GLY A 479 34.64 -11.62 7.15
CA GLY A 479 35.70 -10.86 6.49
C GLY A 479 35.42 -9.35 6.35
N ALA A 480 34.18 -8.95 6.07
CA ALA A 480 33.79 -7.54 5.97
C ALA A 480 33.73 -6.88 7.36
N ALA A 481 33.27 -7.60 8.39
CA ALA A 481 33.30 -7.11 9.77
C ALA A 481 34.74 -6.89 10.27
N LEU A 482 35.64 -7.84 9.98
CA LEU A 482 37.07 -7.71 10.27
C LEU A 482 37.71 -6.53 9.52
N ALA A 483 37.38 -6.34 8.24
CA ALA A 483 37.91 -5.22 7.45
C ALA A 483 37.48 -3.86 8.02
N ILE A 484 36.21 -3.70 8.43
CA ILE A 484 35.68 -2.48 9.04
C ILE A 484 36.35 -2.21 10.40
N ALA A 485 36.53 -3.25 11.22
CA ALA A 485 37.21 -3.13 12.51
C ALA A 485 38.68 -2.71 12.34
N LEU A 486 39.41 -3.34 11.42
CA LEU A 486 40.80 -3.00 11.12
C LEU A 486 40.95 -1.58 10.57
N ALA A 487 40.07 -1.18 9.65
CA ALA A 487 40.05 0.18 9.12
C ALA A 487 39.78 1.21 10.23
N SER A 488 38.80 0.96 11.09
CA SER A 488 38.45 1.85 12.21
C SER A 488 39.60 2.00 13.21
N CYS A 489 40.30 0.90 13.54
CA CYS A 489 41.49 0.94 14.38
C CYS A 489 42.64 1.71 13.71
N ALA A 490 42.86 1.53 12.41
CA ALA A 490 43.89 2.25 11.67
C ALA A 490 43.62 3.76 11.63
N PHE A 491 42.37 4.18 11.38
CA PHE A 491 41.97 5.58 11.43
C PHE A 491 42.11 6.19 12.83
N GLY A 492 41.76 5.43 13.88
CA GLY A 492 41.98 5.85 15.26
C GLY A 492 43.45 6.06 15.60
N ALA A 493 44.33 5.15 15.18
CA ALA A 493 45.78 5.26 15.36
C ALA A 493 46.35 6.46 14.59
N LEU A 494 45.93 6.67 13.34
CA LEU A 494 46.30 7.82 12.52
C LEU A 494 45.87 9.14 13.17
N ALA A 495 44.64 9.22 13.68
CA ALA A 495 44.13 10.40 14.38
C ALA A 495 44.94 10.70 15.65
N CYS A 496 45.26 9.68 16.45
CA CYS A 496 46.11 9.82 17.64
C CYS A 496 47.52 10.29 17.29
N PHE A 497 48.14 9.72 16.25
CA PHE A 497 49.45 10.13 15.76
C PHE A 497 49.46 11.58 15.29
N TRP A 498 48.45 11.98 14.51
CA TRP A 498 48.31 13.34 14.00
C TRP A 498 48.13 14.37 15.14
N ARG A 499 47.31 14.02 16.14
CA ARG A 499 47.06 14.86 17.32
C ARG A 499 48.29 15.00 18.20
N SER A 500 49.09 13.94 18.34
CA SER A 500 50.40 13.99 19.02
C SER A 500 51.38 14.91 18.30
N ARG A 501 51.44 14.83 16.96
CA ARG A 501 52.32 15.65 16.12
C ARG A 501 51.92 17.14 16.12
N GLN A 502 50.62 17.44 16.19
CA GLN A 502 50.13 18.82 16.40
C GLN A 502 50.55 19.38 17.76
N LYS A 503 50.45 18.60 18.84
CA LYS A 503 50.91 19.02 20.17
C LYS A 503 52.42 19.28 20.20
N SER A 504 53.24 18.43 19.57
CA SER A 504 54.69 18.63 19.53
C SER A 504 55.10 19.88 18.71
N ARG A 505 54.36 20.21 17.65
CA ARG A 505 54.58 21.43 16.85
C ARG A 505 54.21 22.69 17.65
N LYS A 506 53.11 22.64 18.42
CA LYS A 506 52.68 23.76 19.28
C LYS A 506 53.67 24.02 20.42
N TYR A 507 54.30 22.98 20.97
CA TYR A 507 55.33 23.11 22.00
C TYR A 507 56.63 23.75 21.47
N ARG A 508 57.07 23.39 20.26
CA ARG A 508 58.23 24.03 19.61
C ARG A 508 57.99 25.49 19.26
N TYR A 509 56.78 25.84 18.82
CA TYR A 509 56.41 27.23 18.52
C TYR A 509 56.40 28.12 19.78
N LEU A 510 55.85 27.60 20.88
CA LEU A 510 55.83 28.31 22.18
C LEU A 510 57.24 28.48 22.79
N HIS A 511 58.15 27.53 22.55
CA HIS A 511 59.53 27.63 23.03
C HIS A 511 60.39 28.58 22.17
N SER A 512 60.04 28.78 20.89
CA SER A 512 60.68 29.76 20.01
C SER A 512 60.26 31.20 20.31
N LEU A 513 59.04 31.42 20.79
CA LEU A 513 58.52 32.74 21.19
C LEU A 513 59.01 33.22 22.56
N LYS A 514 59.62 32.33 23.36
CA LYS A 514 60.20 32.66 24.68
C LYS A 514 61.68 33.06 24.62
N ASN A 515 62.31 32.92 23.45
CA ASN A 515 63.73 33.22 23.20
C ASN A 515 63.91 34.37 22.19
N ILE A 516 62.91 35.24 22.04
CA ILE A 516 62.98 36.51 21.29
C ILE A 516 62.81 37.64 22.29
#